data_AF-A0A2P4ZXD1-F1
#
_entry.id   AF-A0A2P4ZXD1-F1
#
_cell.length_a   1.000
_cell.length_b   1.000
_cell.length_c   1.000
_cell.angle_alpha   90.00
_cell.angle_beta   90.00
_cell.angle_gamma   90.00
#
_symmetry.space_group_name_H-M   'P 1'
#
loop_
_entity.id
_entity.type
_entity.pdbx_description
1 polymer ?
#
loop_
_entity_poly.entity_id
_entity_poly.type
_entity_poly.pdbx_seq_one_letter_code
_entity_poly.pdbx_strand_id
1 'polypeptide(L)'
;MRFLFFLATSFLSAMVWAGGYAGCLERVMFFQAYEIDALLPSGQSIGYRCLKWDPQREVCRNNQWKACEGDLEGNRCSFENFISQINRNSPNPRQWPEYTSENKLDAKATALNCLKAYKATGRPIPDIAPFKIMKGGTVDYRVAVQELGRRVDNRWKALEVAAKEANKPAFAAFDATVDEIIRARRGDTGVLMYEAAKKTLEHDDNVTLKVEELGTNPDPDERDPTKKEWKEVKWPETLSTAIEDGIPDAEKTVEGWVRSYIKNDPSSTTHRSMMKSFKGIVAGRKLCR
;
A
#
# COMPACT_ATOMS: atom_id res chain seq x y z
N MET A 1 23.60 -26.47 0.19
CA MET A 1 22.48 -26.62 -0.78
C MET A 1 21.75 -25.27 -0.88
N ARG A 2 21.58 -24.73 -2.10
CA ARG A 2 20.81 -23.51 -2.36
C ARG A 2 19.32 -23.87 -2.39
N PHE A 3 18.53 -23.41 -1.41
CA PHE A 3 17.07 -23.55 -1.47
C PHE A 3 16.42 -22.22 -1.89
N LEU A 4 15.84 -22.26 -3.08
CA LEU A 4 15.02 -21.22 -3.68
C LEU A 4 13.70 -21.07 -2.89
N PHE A 5 13.50 -19.91 -2.27
CA PHE A 5 12.23 -19.51 -1.67
C PHE A 5 11.20 -19.16 -2.77
N PHE A 6 10.46 -20.16 -3.25
CA PHE A 6 9.19 -19.95 -3.95
C PHE A 6 8.06 -20.53 -3.10
N LEU A 7 7.37 -19.67 -2.34
CA LEU A 7 6.02 -20.03 -1.86
C LEU A 7 4.98 -19.22 -2.63
N ALA A 8 4.30 -19.96 -3.50
CA ALA A 8 3.01 -19.61 -4.08
C ALA A 8 1.94 -19.65 -2.98
N THR A 9 1.05 -18.66 -2.97
CA THR A 9 -0.22 -18.73 -2.23
C THR A 9 -1.26 -17.96 -3.03
N SER A 10 -2.18 -18.72 -3.61
CA SER A 10 -3.34 -18.28 -4.38
C SER A 10 -4.51 -17.91 -3.48
N PHE A 11 -5.23 -16.87 -3.91
CA PHE A 11 -6.66 -16.58 -3.72
C PHE A 11 -7.31 -16.89 -2.37
N LEU A 12 -7.36 -15.85 -1.52
CA LEU A 12 -8.50 -15.55 -0.65
C LEU A 12 -8.64 -14.03 -0.61
N SER A 13 -9.78 -13.54 -1.08
CA SER A 13 -10.21 -12.14 -1.01
C SER A 13 -10.59 -11.81 0.44
N ALA A 14 -9.62 -11.88 1.34
CA ALA A 14 -9.81 -11.43 2.71
C ALA A 14 -9.76 -9.91 2.72
N MET A 15 -10.74 -9.26 3.36
CA MET A 15 -10.70 -7.85 3.72
C MET A 15 -9.37 -7.61 4.44
N VAL A 16 -8.39 -7.08 3.72
CA VAL A 16 -7.13 -6.71 4.35
C VAL A 16 -7.51 -5.52 5.19
N TRP A 17 -7.15 -5.52 6.46
CA TRP A 17 -7.09 -4.29 7.24
C TRP A 17 -6.01 -3.39 6.62
N ALA A 18 -6.32 -2.80 5.47
CA ALA A 18 -5.72 -1.60 4.90
C ALA A 18 -6.47 -0.36 5.41
N GLY A 19 -7.15 -0.48 6.56
CA GLY A 19 -7.70 0.64 7.29
C GLY A 19 -6.60 1.37 8.05
N GLY A 20 -6.70 2.69 8.16
CA GLY A 20 -5.70 3.52 8.83
C GLY A 20 -4.87 4.35 7.85
N TYR A 21 -3.69 4.76 8.29
CA TYR A 21 -2.81 5.66 7.53
C TYR A 21 -2.42 5.10 6.15
N ALA A 22 -2.11 3.79 6.06
CA ALA A 22 -1.77 3.14 4.78
C ALA A 22 -2.91 3.23 3.74
N GLY A 23 -4.16 3.03 4.14
CA GLY A 23 -5.31 3.16 3.24
C GLY A 23 -5.54 4.59 2.75
N CYS A 24 -5.19 5.58 3.58
CA CYS A 24 -5.22 6.98 3.17
C CYS A 24 -4.06 7.33 2.22
N LEU A 25 -2.86 6.78 2.42
CA LEU A 25 -1.75 6.91 1.46
C LEU A 25 -2.08 6.26 0.11
N GLU A 26 -2.78 5.14 0.09
CA GLU A 26 -3.18 4.48 -1.16
C GLU A 26 -4.10 5.35 -2.02
N ARG A 27 -4.97 6.16 -1.38
CA ARG A 27 -5.79 7.16 -2.07
C ARG A 27 -4.95 8.24 -2.73
N VAL A 28 -3.91 8.71 -2.03
CA VAL A 28 -2.92 9.64 -2.59
C VAL A 28 -2.18 8.99 -3.77
N MET A 29 -1.69 7.77 -3.60
CA MET A 29 -1.00 7.01 -4.64
C MET A 29 -1.87 6.84 -5.89
N PHE A 30 -3.16 6.54 -5.73
CA PHE A 30 -4.09 6.42 -6.86
C PHE A 30 -4.29 7.74 -7.61
N PHE A 31 -4.34 8.86 -6.88
CA PHE A 31 -4.42 10.17 -7.52
C PHE A 31 -3.12 10.53 -8.24
N GLN A 32 -1.96 10.33 -7.63
CA GLN A 32 -0.66 10.54 -8.29
C GLN A 32 -0.52 9.69 -9.56
N ALA A 33 -0.99 8.43 -9.52
CA ALA A 33 -1.02 7.58 -10.70
C ALA A 33 -1.96 8.12 -11.78
N TYR A 34 -3.12 8.68 -11.41
CA TYR A 34 -4.02 9.37 -12.33
C TYR A 34 -3.34 10.57 -13.00
N GLU A 35 -2.61 11.38 -12.24
CA GLU A 35 -1.91 12.55 -12.77
C GLU A 35 -0.79 12.14 -13.73
N ILE A 36 -0.01 11.12 -13.38
CA ILE A 36 1.02 10.55 -14.25
C ILE A 36 0.38 9.99 -15.53
N ASP A 37 -0.70 9.23 -15.40
CA ASP A 37 -1.39 8.65 -16.55
C ASP A 37 -2.01 9.70 -17.48
N ALA A 38 -2.33 10.88 -16.96
CA ALA A 38 -2.83 12.00 -17.75
C ALA A 38 -1.76 12.73 -18.58
N LEU A 39 -0.45 12.47 -18.35
CA LEU A 39 0.65 13.12 -19.09
C LEU A 39 0.63 12.80 -20.60
N LEU A 40 -0.01 11.71 -20.99
CA LEU A 40 -0.29 11.38 -22.39
C LEU A 40 -1.80 11.11 -22.49
N PRO A 41 -2.60 12.13 -22.90
CA PRO A 41 -4.05 12.05 -22.90
C PRO A 41 -4.60 10.89 -23.74
N SER A 42 -3.93 10.55 -24.84
CA SER A 42 -4.22 9.35 -25.61
C SER A 42 -3.93 8.10 -24.76
N GLY A 43 -4.97 7.29 -24.54
CA GLY A 43 -4.85 6.05 -23.78
C GLY A 43 -4.93 6.21 -22.26
N GLN A 44 -5.34 7.37 -21.73
CA GLN A 44 -5.63 7.50 -20.30
C GLN A 44 -6.67 6.46 -19.86
N SER A 45 -6.33 5.79 -18.77
CA SER A 45 -6.97 4.58 -18.30
C SER A 45 -7.15 4.56 -16.78
N ILE A 46 -6.41 5.37 -16.04
CA ILE A 46 -6.61 5.65 -14.61
C ILE A 46 -7.53 6.87 -14.46
N GLY A 47 -8.30 6.93 -13.39
CA GLY A 47 -9.35 7.94 -13.18
C GLY A 47 -10.67 7.59 -13.85
N TYR A 48 -10.88 6.35 -14.26
CA TYR A 48 -12.16 5.91 -14.80
C TYR A 48 -12.84 4.95 -13.84
N ARG A 49 -14.10 5.23 -13.51
CA ARG A 49 -14.93 4.29 -12.75
C ARG A 49 -15.89 3.55 -13.65
N CYS A 50 -16.09 2.26 -13.37
CA CYS A 50 -17.18 1.53 -13.99
C CYS A 50 -18.52 2.02 -13.44
N LEU A 51 -19.46 2.33 -14.33
CA LEU A 51 -20.82 2.74 -13.94
C LEU A 51 -21.66 1.55 -13.47
N LYS A 52 -21.45 0.38 -14.08
CA LYS A 52 -22.19 -0.85 -13.77
C LYS A 52 -21.27 -2.07 -13.81
N TRP A 53 -20.78 -2.48 -12.65
CA TRP A 53 -19.92 -3.66 -12.52
C TRP A 53 -20.74 -4.95 -12.61
N ASP A 54 -20.26 -5.94 -13.36
CA ASP A 54 -20.76 -7.31 -13.33
C ASP A 54 -19.87 -8.16 -12.40
N PRO A 55 -20.36 -8.52 -11.20
CA PRO A 55 -19.54 -9.29 -10.27
C PRO A 55 -19.34 -10.75 -10.70
N GLN A 56 -20.23 -11.31 -11.54
CA GLN A 56 -20.09 -12.71 -11.99
C GLN A 56 -19.06 -12.85 -13.09
N ARG A 57 -19.00 -11.86 -13.98
CA ARG A 57 -18.08 -11.85 -15.13
C ARG A 57 -16.80 -11.05 -14.86
N GLU A 58 -16.73 -10.35 -13.73
CA GLU A 58 -15.65 -9.42 -13.38
C GLU A 58 -15.34 -8.40 -14.49
N VAL A 59 -16.39 -7.82 -15.09
CA VAL A 59 -16.24 -6.82 -16.16
C VAL A 59 -17.18 -5.64 -15.96
N CYS A 60 -16.82 -4.51 -16.57
CA CYS A 60 -17.73 -3.38 -16.66
C CYS A 60 -18.78 -3.62 -17.74
N ARG A 61 -20.07 -3.69 -17.35
CA ARG A 61 -21.16 -3.99 -18.28
C ARG A 61 -21.19 -2.97 -19.41
N ASN A 62 -21.33 -3.47 -20.64
CA ASN A 62 -21.40 -2.68 -21.87
C ASN A 62 -20.24 -1.68 -22.01
N ASN A 63 -19.09 -1.96 -21.40
CA ASN A 63 -17.92 -1.07 -21.39
C ASN A 63 -18.25 0.36 -20.87
N GLN A 64 -19.20 0.49 -19.94
CA GLN A 64 -19.67 1.78 -19.43
C GLN A 64 -18.71 2.36 -18.37
N TRP A 65 -17.61 2.94 -18.84
CA TRP A 65 -16.65 3.66 -18.02
C TRP A 65 -16.94 5.16 -18.02
N LYS A 66 -16.91 5.78 -16.83
CA LYS A 66 -16.99 7.23 -16.69
C LYS A 66 -15.63 7.78 -16.23
N ALA A 67 -15.12 8.76 -17.00
CA ALA A 67 -13.92 9.49 -16.65
C ALA A 67 -14.15 10.35 -15.39
N CYS A 68 -13.08 10.58 -14.65
CA CYS A 68 -13.02 11.62 -13.64
C CYS A 68 -12.96 12.96 -14.36
N GLU A 69 -14.00 13.76 -14.13
CA GLU A 69 -14.16 15.09 -14.67
C GLU A 69 -14.17 16.07 -13.50
N GLY A 70 -13.46 17.19 -13.65
CA GLY A 70 -13.41 18.23 -12.65
C GLY A 70 -13.10 19.59 -13.26
N ASP A 71 -12.85 20.56 -12.39
CA ASP A 71 -12.76 21.97 -12.78
C ASP A 71 -11.32 22.43 -13.10
N LEU A 72 -10.36 21.50 -13.11
CA LEU A 72 -8.98 21.80 -13.52
C LEU A 72 -8.85 21.83 -15.04
N GLU A 73 -7.75 22.39 -15.52
CA GLU A 73 -7.43 22.47 -16.95
C GLU A 73 -7.62 21.12 -17.67
N GLY A 74 -8.26 21.14 -18.84
CA GLY A 74 -8.59 19.93 -19.59
C GLY A 74 -9.69 19.07 -18.96
N ASN A 75 -10.56 19.67 -18.14
CA ASN A 75 -11.60 18.98 -17.35
C ASN A 75 -11.03 17.93 -16.39
N ARG A 76 -9.79 18.15 -15.92
CA ARG A 76 -9.12 17.22 -15.01
C ARG A 76 -9.74 17.26 -13.62
N CYS A 77 -9.72 16.12 -12.96
CA CYS A 77 -10.09 16.03 -11.56
C CYS A 77 -9.01 16.60 -10.66
N SER A 78 -9.43 17.43 -9.72
CA SER A 78 -8.71 17.66 -8.46
C SER A 78 -8.75 16.41 -7.58
N PHE A 79 -7.93 16.39 -6.52
CA PHE A 79 -7.86 15.26 -5.59
C PHE A 79 -9.22 14.95 -4.97
N GLU A 80 -9.95 15.95 -4.49
CA GLU A 80 -11.25 15.78 -3.86
C GLU A 80 -12.33 15.27 -4.84
N ASN A 81 -12.28 15.70 -6.11
CA ASN A 81 -13.17 15.19 -7.16
C ASN A 81 -12.85 13.72 -7.47
N PHE A 82 -11.56 13.37 -7.53
CA PHE A 82 -11.11 12.00 -7.68
C PHE A 82 -11.57 11.11 -6.52
N ILE A 83 -11.36 11.53 -5.27
CA ILE A 83 -11.81 10.77 -4.09
C ILE A 83 -13.33 10.61 -4.08
N SER A 84 -14.07 11.68 -4.37
CA SER A 84 -15.54 11.64 -4.41
C SER A 84 -16.06 10.69 -5.49
N GLN A 85 -15.33 10.55 -6.60
CA GLN A 85 -15.65 9.58 -7.64
C GLN A 85 -15.47 8.14 -7.17
N ILE A 86 -14.31 7.83 -6.58
CA ILE A 86 -13.93 6.45 -6.25
C ILE A 86 -14.61 5.96 -4.96
N ASN A 87 -14.97 6.89 -4.07
CA ASN A 87 -15.76 6.63 -2.88
C ASN A 87 -16.60 7.85 -2.46
N ARG A 88 -17.87 7.85 -2.88
CA ARG A 88 -18.85 8.90 -2.57
C ARG A 88 -19.12 9.09 -1.07
N ASN A 89 -18.84 8.09 -0.24
CA ASN A 89 -19.11 8.12 1.19
C ASN A 89 -17.91 8.62 2.01
N SER A 90 -16.84 9.05 1.35
CA SER A 90 -15.65 9.62 2.00
C SER A 90 -16.03 10.83 2.87
N PRO A 91 -15.61 10.89 4.14
CA PRO A 91 -15.86 12.05 5.00
C PRO A 91 -15.07 13.27 4.55
N ASN A 92 -15.75 14.34 4.14
CA ASN A 92 -15.15 15.65 3.86
C ASN A 92 -13.88 15.63 2.99
N PRO A 93 -13.88 14.97 1.80
CA PRO A 93 -12.67 14.80 0.99
C PRO A 93 -12.03 16.11 0.53
N ARG A 94 -12.79 17.22 0.53
CA ARG A 94 -12.31 18.57 0.23
C ARG A 94 -11.32 19.13 1.26
N GLN A 95 -11.29 18.58 2.47
CA GLN A 95 -10.42 19.02 3.56
C GLN A 95 -9.17 18.14 3.71
N TRP A 96 -9.00 17.15 2.85
CA TRP A 96 -7.85 16.24 2.93
C TRP A 96 -6.60 16.77 2.24
N PRO A 97 -6.67 17.27 0.98
CA PRO A 97 -5.46 17.59 0.24
C PRO A 97 -4.69 18.72 0.92
N GLU A 98 -3.41 18.44 1.19
CA GLU A 98 -2.43 19.42 1.61
C GLU A 98 -1.39 19.56 0.51
N TYR A 99 -0.97 20.79 0.23
CA TYR A 99 -0.02 21.08 -0.82
C TYR A 99 1.24 21.71 -0.25
N THR A 100 2.39 21.32 -0.79
CA THR A 100 3.67 21.95 -0.47
C THR A 100 3.70 23.39 -1.01
N SER A 101 4.73 24.15 -0.64
CA SER A 101 4.99 25.50 -1.19
C SER A 101 5.13 25.53 -2.72
N GLU A 102 5.43 24.38 -3.34
CA GLU A 102 5.51 24.21 -4.80
C GLU A 102 4.18 23.79 -5.44
N ASN A 103 3.07 23.87 -4.69
CA ASN A 103 1.74 23.44 -5.12
C ASN A 103 1.68 21.95 -5.53
N LYS A 104 2.49 21.11 -4.89
CA LYS A 104 2.48 19.64 -5.07
C LYS A 104 1.76 18.97 -3.92
N LEU A 105 0.98 17.93 -4.18
CA LEU A 105 0.25 17.22 -3.13
C LEU A 105 1.23 16.57 -2.14
N ASP A 106 1.15 16.96 -0.86
CA ASP A 106 1.90 16.33 0.24
C ASP A 106 1.20 15.03 0.63
N ALA A 107 1.82 13.91 0.30
CA ALA A 107 1.24 12.60 0.52
C ALA A 107 1.00 12.29 2.01
N LYS A 108 1.91 12.67 2.89
CA LYS A 108 1.84 12.33 4.31
C LYS A 108 0.79 13.21 5.00
N ALA A 109 0.85 14.52 4.79
CA ALA A 109 -0.10 15.45 5.37
C ALA A 109 -1.53 15.19 4.85
N THR A 110 -1.68 14.91 3.55
CA THR A 110 -2.98 14.54 2.97
C THR A 110 -3.52 13.24 3.57
N ALA A 111 -2.66 12.22 3.74
CA ALA A 111 -3.08 10.95 4.32
C ALA A 111 -3.48 11.08 5.79
N LEU A 112 -2.78 11.92 6.57
CA LEU A 112 -3.13 12.25 7.96
C LEU A 112 -4.49 12.95 8.05
N ASN A 113 -4.77 13.92 7.18
CA ASN A 113 -6.08 14.59 7.15
C ASN A 113 -7.21 13.63 6.77
N CYS A 114 -6.98 12.75 5.80
CA CYS A 114 -7.89 11.65 5.48
C CYS A 114 -8.17 10.77 6.72
N LEU A 115 -7.12 10.36 7.42
CA LEU A 115 -7.24 9.50 8.59
C LEU A 115 -8.03 10.17 9.72
N LYS A 116 -7.71 11.44 10.00
CA LYS A 116 -8.42 12.27 10.98
C LYS A 116 -9.91 12.38 10.64
N ALA A 117 -10.25 12.58 9.36
CA ALA A 117 -11.63 12.67 8.92
C ALA A 117 -12.40 11.35 9.12
N TYR A 118 -11.79 10.20 8.84
CA TYR A 118 -12.44 8.91 9.11
C TYR A 118 -12.60 8.65 10.61
N LYS A 119 -11.55 8.92 11.41
CA LYS A 119 -11.59 8.81 12.88
C LYS A 119 -12.70 9.65 13.49
N ALA A 120 -12.87 10.89 13.06
CA ALA A 120 -13.93 11.78 13.54
C ALA A 120 -15.34 11.21 13.29
N THR A 121 -15.51 10.33 12.29
CA THR A 121 -16.79 9.66 12.02
C THR A 121 -16.93 8.28 12.67
N GLY A 122 -15.86 7.74 13.29
CA GLY A 122 -15.84 6.37 13.79
C GLY A 122 -15.97 5.28 12.71
N ARG A 123 -15.87 5.66 11.42
CA ARG A 123 -16.02 4.73 10.31
C ARG A 123 -14.66 4.16 9.88
N PRO A 124 -14.57 2.87 9.54
CA PRO A 124 -13.35 2.32 8.97
C PRO A 124 -13.08 2.95 7.60
N ILE A 125 -11.81 3.04 7.25
CA ILE A 125 -11.38 3.43 5.91
C ILE A 125 -11.62 2.24 4.98
N PRO A 126 -12.54 2.34 4.00
CA PRO A 126 -12.90 1.19 3.17
C PRO A 126 -11.83 0.93 2.12
N ASP A 127 -11.70 -0.34 1.75
CA ASP A 127 -10.96 -0.74 0.55
C ASP A 127 -11.59 -0.13 -0.70
N ILE A 128 -10.75 0.26 -1.65
CA ILE A 128 -11.18 0.81 -2.93
C ILE A 128 -11.09 -0.28 -3.97
N ALA A 129 -12.24 -0.73 -4.44
CA ALA A 129 -12.30 -1.72 -5.51
C ALA A 129 -11.68 -1.14 -6.81
N PRO A 130 -10.76 -1.87 -7.48
CA PRO A 130 -9.99 -1.32 -8.60
C PRO A 130 -10.82 -0.86 -9.81
N PHE A 131 -11.94 -1.53 -10.09
CA PHE A 131 -12.88 -1.10 -11.14
C PHE A 131 -13.51 0.28 -10.88
N LYS A 132 -13.32 0.86 -9.68
CA LYS A 132 -13.72 2.24 -9.37
C LYS A 132 -12.65 3.28 -9.72
N ILE A 133 -11.41 2.87 -9.99
CA ILE A 133 -10.28 3.78 -10.22
C ILE A 133 -9.68 3.66 -11.62
N MET A 134 -9.85 2.53 -12.31
CA MET A 134 -9.09 2.21 -13.51
C MET A 134 -9.90 1.41 -14.54
N LYS A 135 -9.85 1.80 -15.82
CA LYS A 135 -10.40 1.04 -16.95
C LYS A 135 -9.80 -0.36 -17.00
N GLY A 136 -10.65 -1.36 -17.11
CA GLY A 136 -10.26 -2.76 -17.06
C GLY A 136 -9.79 -3.23 -15.68
N GLY A 137 -10.00 -2.43 -14.62
CA GLY A 137 -9.70 -2.84 -13.25
C GLY A 137 -10.52 -4.06 -12.83
N THR A 138 -9.92 -4.92 -12.01
CA THR A 138 -10.51 -6.15 -11.47
C THR A 138 -11.14 -5.93 -10.09
N VAL A 139 -11.61 -6.99 -9.44
CA VAL A 139 -11.95 -6.96 -7.99
C VAL A 139 -10.74 -7.24 -7.10
N ASP A 140 -9.70 -7.91 -7.61
CA ASP A 140 -8.50 -8.25 -6.84
C ASP A 140 -7.59 -7.02 -6.70
N TYR A 141 -7.55 -6.50 -5.48
CA TYR A 141 -6.76 -5.32 -5.12
C TYR A 141 -5.25 -5.51 -5.37
N ARG A 142 -4.70 -6.73 -5.18
CA ARG A 142 -3.27 -7.01 -5.42
C ARG A 142 -2.91 -6.88 -6.88
N VAL A 143 -3.76 -7.42 -7.74
CA VAL A 143 -3.61 -7.36 -9.20
C VAL A 143 -3.67 -5.90 -9.64
N ALA A 144 -4.58 -5.13 -9.05
CA ALA A 144 -4.71 -3.73 -9.37
C ALA A 144 -3.53 -2.86 -8.95
N VAL A 145 -2.96 -3.08 -7.76
CA VAL A 145 -1.74 -2.36 -7.33
C VAL A 145 -0.59 -2.64 -8.30
N GLN A 146 -0.40 -3.89 -8.72
CA GLN A 146 0.63 -4.24 -9.72
C GLN A 146 0.34 -3.59 -11.08
N GLU A 147 -0.92 -3.63 -11.52
CA GLU A 147 -1.33 -3.03 -12.79
C GLU A 147 -1.19 -1.50 -12.78
N LEU A 148 -1.46 -0.85 -11.63
CA LEU A 148 -1.23 0.58 -11.43
C LEU A 148 0.25 0.93 -11.62
N GLY A 149 1.15 0.21 -10.94
CA GLY A 149 2.59 0.38 -11.08
C GLY A 149 3.06 0.17 -12.52
N ARG A 150 2.56 -0.89 -13.19
CA ARG A 150 2.86 -1.17 -14.60
C ARG A 150 2.42 -0.04 -15.52
N ARG A 151 1.24 0.55 -15.31
CA ARG A 151 0.74 1.67 -16.12
C ARG A 151 1.59 2.92 -15.92
N VAL A 152 1.94 3.23 -14.67
CA VAL A 152 2.87 4.31 -14.34
C VAL A 152 4.23 4.10 -15.03
N ASP A 153 4.80 2.89 -14.99
CA ASP A 153 6.06 2.57 -15.67
C ASP A 153 5.98 2.63 -17.19
N ASN A 154 4.89 2.14 -17.79
CA ASN A 154 4.67 2.27 -19.23
C ASN A 154 4.57 3.73 -19.65
N ARG A 155 3.92 4.55 -18.80
CA ARG A 155 3.80 5.98 -19.06
C ARG A 155 5.16 6.65 -19.02
N TRP A 156 6.02 6.33 -18.06
CA TRP A 156 7.43 6.76 -18.07
C TRP A 156 8.13 6.38 -19.38
N LYS A 157 8.03 5.13 -19.82
CA LYS A 157 8.71 4.66 -21.05
C LYS A 157 8.25 5.41 -22.30
N ALA A 158 6.96 5.72 -22.38
CA ALA A 158 6.35 6.41 -23.51
C ALA A 158 6.64 7.92 -23.58
N LEU A 159 7.21 8.52 -22.52
CA LEU A 159 7.59 9.92 -22.53
C LEU A 159 8.89 10.14 -23.30
N GLU A 160 8.92 11.22 -24.07
CA GLU A 160 10.14 11.79 -24.65
C GLU A 160 11.10 12.28 -23.56
N VAL A 161 12.40 12.39 -23.87
CA VAL A 161 13.45 12.72 -22.88
C VAL A 161 13.16 14.02 -22.13
N ALA A 162 12.80 15.09 -22.83
CA ALA A 162 12.50 16.38 -22.19
C ALA A 162 11.28 16.28 -21.25
N ALA A 163 10.26 15.51 -21.63
CA ALA A 163 9.07 15.30 -20.81
C ALA A 163 9.37 14.42 -19.59
N LYS A 164 10.29 13.45 -19.70
CA LYS A 164 10.79 12.66 -18.55
C LYS A 164 11.43 13.56 -17.50
N GLU A 165 12.36 14.43 -17.89
CA GLU A 165 13.03 15.33 -16.95
C GLU A 165 12.05 16.30 -16.28
N ALA A 166 11.13 16.90 -17.06
CA ALA A 166 10.12 17.80 -16.52
C ALA A 166 9.18 17.12 -15.50
N ASN A 167 8.87 15.83 -15.69
CA ASN A 167 7.92 15.10 -14.86
C ASN A 167 8.56 14.19 -13.81
N LYS A 168 9.89 14.10 -13.76
CA LYS A 168 10.64 13.29 -12.80
C LYS A 168 10.17 13.49 -11.35
N PRO A 169 9.82 14.70 -10.87
CA PRO A 169 9.28 14.89 -9.52
C PRO A 169 7.95 14.16 -9.27
N ALA A 170 7.06 14.07 -10.26
CA ALA A 170 5.77 13.38 -10.11
C ALA A 170 5.96 11.87 -9.94
N PHE A 171 6.85 11.28 -10.73
CA PHE A 171 7.23 9.88 -10.62
C PHE A 171 7.94 9.58 -9.29
N ALA A 172 8.85 10.46 -8.85
CA ALA A 172 9.50 10.33 -7.55
C ALA A 172 8.51 10.44 -6.38
N ALA A 173 7.52 11.32 -6.47
CA ALA A 173 6.47 11.46 -5.45
C ALA A 173 5.57 10.21 -5.36
N PHE A 174 5.21 9.63 -6.51
CA PHE A 174 4.53 8.33 -6.56
C PHE A 174 5.38 7.25 -5.88
N ASP A 175 6.67 7.22 -6.18
CA ASP A 175 7.58 6.21 -5.66
C ASP A 175 7.77 6.31 -4.14
N ALA A 176 7.95 7.54 -3.64
CA ALA A 176 8.04 7.81 -2.21
C ALA A 176 6.73 7.45 -1.48
N THR A 177 5.58 7.66 -2.11
CA THR A 177 4.28 7.29 -1.53
C THR A 177 4.14 5.76 -1.45
N VAL A 178 4.59 5.02 -2.47
CA VAL A 178 4.64 3.54 -2.43
C VAL A 178 5.55 3.06 -1.30
N ASP A 179 6.72 3.65 -1.15
CA ASP A 179 7.68 3.26 -0.10
C ASP A 179 7.13 3.58 1.30
N GLU A 180 6.41 4.69 1.45
CA GLU A 180 5.71 5.05 2.69
C GLU A 180 4.54 4.08 2.99
N ILE A 181 3.79 3.63 1.97
CA ILE A 181 2.76 2.58 2.16
C ILE A 181 3.40 1.29 2.66
N ILE A 182 4.52 0.89 2.07
CA ILE A 182 5.30 -0.28 2.51
C ILE A 182 5.74 -0.09 3.97
N ARG A 183 6.29 1.08 4.34
CA ARG A 183 6.70 1.39 5.71
C ARG A 183 5.52 1.31 6.68
N ALA A 184 4.39 1.92 6.34
CA ALA A 184 3.20 1.94 7.18
C ALA A 184 2.64 0.54 7.41
N ARG A 185 2.53 -0.25 6.34
CA ARG A 185 2.09 -1.63 6.40
C ARG A 185 3.04 -2.47 7.28
N ARG A 186 4.36 -2.37 7.08
CA ARG A 186 5.35 -3.04 7.94
C ARG A 186 5.16 -2.65 9.40
N GLY A 187 4.96 -1.37 9.69
CA GLY A 187 4.75 -0.87 11.04
C GLY A 187 3.52 -1.42 11.73
N ASP A 188 2.37 -1.37 11.05
CA ASP A 188 1.08 -1.82 11.60
C ASP A 188 1.10 -3.31 11.98
N THR A 189 1.69 -4.17 11.13
CA THR A 189 1.80 -5.61 11.45
C THR A 189 3.02 -5.95 12.29
N GLY A 190 4.11 -5.20 12.12
CA GLY A 190 5.40 -5.44 12.75
C GLY A 190 5.31 -5.32 14.26
N VAL A 191 4.58 -4.32 14.78
CA VAL A 191 4.36 -4.16 16.22
C VAL A 191 3.63 -5.36 16.82
N LEU A 192 2.56 -5.82 16.17
CA LEU A 192 1.79 -6.99 16.66
C LEU A 192 2.65 -8.26 16.65
N MET A 193 3.38 -8.48 15.57
CA MET A 193 4.26 -9.64 15.43
C MET A 193 5.43 -9.57 16.41
N TYR A 194 6.03 -8.40 16.64
CA TYR A 194 7.09 -8.20 17.62
C TYR A 194 6.60 -8.54 19.04
N GLU A 195 5.45 -8.01 19.46
CA GLU A 195 4.93 -8.27 20.80
C GLU A 195 4.56 -9.75 20.99
N ALA A 196 4.06 -10.42 19.95
CA ALA A 196 3.82 -11.85 19.97
C ALA A 196 5.12 -12.66 20.01
N ALA A 197 6.11 -12.29 19.20
CA ALA A 197 7.41 -12.95 19.16
C ALA A 197 8.14 -12.81 20.49
N LYS A 198 8.12 -11.62 21.09
CA LYS A 198 8.76 -11.35 22.37
C LYS A 198 8.20 -12.23 23.49
N LYS A 199 6.89 -12.48 23.49
CA LYS A 199 6.24 -13.33 24.48
C LYS A 199 6.57 -14.81 24.36
N THR A 200 7.05 -15.27 23.21
CA THR A 200 7.35 -16.70 22.98
C THR A 200 8.83 -16.91 22.70
N LEU A 201 9.34 -16.37 21.59
CA LEU A 201 10.73 -16.59 21.20
C LEU A 201 11.71 -15.99 22.21
N GLU A 202 11.50 -14.75 22.66
CA GLU A 202 12.43 -14.12 23.61
C GLU A 202 12.26 -14.67 25.04
N HIS A 203 11.02 -14.89 25.48
CA HIS A 203 10.71 -15.33 26.84
C HIS A 203 10.85 -16.85 27.06
N ASP A 204 10.33 -17.68 26.15
CA ASP A 204 10.26 -19.14 26.32
C ASP A 204 11.45 -19.85 25.68
N ASP A 205 11.92 -19.37 24.52
CA ASP A 205 12.97 -20.00 23.72
C ASP A 205 14.35 -19.32 23.85
N ASN A 206 14.47 -18.27 24.66
CA ASN A 206 15.68 -17.45 24.86
C ASN A 206 16.29 -16.88 23.57
N VAL A 207 15.47 -16.65 22.54
CA VAL A 207 15.89 -16.06 21.26
C VAL A 207 15.92 -14.54 21.36
N THR A 208 17.11 -13.94 21.24
CA THR A 208 17.24 -12.48 21.19
C THR A 208 16.67 -11.91 19.89
N LEU A 209 15.57 -11.16 19.98
CA LEU A 209 14.96 -10.51 18.81
C LEU A 209 15.79 -9.31 18.34
N LYS A 210 16.13 -9.30 17.05
CA LYS A 210 16.70 -8.13 16.38
C LYS A 210 15.58 -7.32 15.74
N VAL A 211 15.59 -6.01 15.94
CA VAL A 211 14.48 -5.12 15.59
C VAL A 211 14.96 -4.00 14.67
N GLU A 212 14.15 -3.65 13.68
CA GLU A 212 14.28 -2.43 12.89
C GLU A 212 13.27 -1.40 13.38
N GLU A 213 13.77 -0.23 13.75
CA GLU A 213 12.93 0.94 14.03
C GLU A 213 12.46 1.54 12.71
N LEU A 214 11.15 1.60 12.51
CA LEU A 214 10.51 2.18 11.32
C LEU A 214 10.06 3.63 11.57
N GLY A 215 10.26 4.14 12.79
CA GLY A 215 9.93 5.49 13.24
C GLY A 215 8.54 5.60 13.86
N THR A 216 8.14 6.82 14.19
CA THR A 216 6.90 7.07 14.91
C THR A 216 5.68 6.66 14.09
N ASN A 217 4.75 5.98 14.75
CA ASN A 217 3.44 5.69 14.21
C ASN A 217 2.68 7.02 14.03
N PRO A 218 2.29 7.41 12.81
CA PRO A 218 1.53 8.63 12.53
C PRO A 218 0.14 8.63 13.17
N ASP A 219 -0.31 7.48 13.66
CA ASP A 219 -1.61 7.30 14.30
C ASP A 219 -1.53 6.40 15.53
N PRO A 220 -0.82 6.83 16.59
CA PRO A 220 -0.62 6.00 17.76
C PRO A 220 -1.94 5.81 18.52
N ASP A 221 -2.19 4.61 19.05
CA ASP A 221 -3.23 4.44 20.08
C ASP A 221 -2.69 5.07 21.36
N GLU A 222 -3.23 6.22 21.77
CA GLU A 222 -2.78 6.94 22.97
C GLU A 222 -2.88 6.09 24.25
N ARG A 223 -3.74 5.06 24.25
CA ARG A 223 -3.92 4.15 25.38
C ARG A 223 -2.89 3.03 25.41
N ASP A 224 -2.15 2.82 24.32
CA ASP A 224 -1.18 1.74 24.18
C ASP A 224 0.20 2.30 23.79
N PRO A 225 1.07 2.57 24.79
CA PRO A 225 2.38 3.15 24.53
C PRO A 225 3.26 2.26 23.65
N THR A 226 2.98 0.96 23.55
CA THR A 226 3.73 0.02 22.70
C THR A 226 3.49 0.24 21.20
N LYS A 227 2.43 0.98 20.84
CA LYS A 227 2.03 1.30 19.46
C LYS A 227 2.41 2.72 19.03
N LYS A 228 3.19 3.44 19.84
CA LYS A 228 3.69 4.78 19.50
C LYS A 228 4.79 4.77 18.44
N GLU A 229 5.63 3.74 18.48
CA GLU A 229 6.71 3.55 17.52
C GLU A 229 6.39 2.33 16.66
N TRP A 230 6.62 2.46 15.36
CA TRP A 230 6.61 1.33 14.45
C TRP A 230 7.96 0.63 14.46
N LYS A 231 7.92 -0.68 14.62
CA LYS A 231 9.09 -1.55 14.65
C LYS A 231 8.75 -2.89 14.01
N GLU A 232 9.74 -3.56 13.46
CA GLU A 232 9.58 -4.90 12.88
C GLU A 232 10.75 -5.79 13.30
N VAL A 233 10.47 -7.09 13.50
CA VAL A 233 11.53 -8.08 13.75
C VAL A 233 12.30 -8.34 12.46
N LYS A 234 13.63 -8.22 12.55
CA LYS A 234 14.54 -8.61 11.49
C LYS A 234 14.81 -10.10 11.59
N TRP A 235 13.94 -10.91 10.99
CA TRP A 235 14.01 -12.37 11.06
C TRP A 235 15.35 -12.97 10.66
N PRO A 236 16.02 -12.54 9.56
CA PRO A 236 17.32 -13.10 9.20
C PRO A 236 18.42 -12.81 10.24
N GLU A 237 18.44 -11.58 10.78
CA GLU A 237 19.40 -11.19 11.81
C GLU A 237 19.11 -11.90 13.14
N THR A 238 17.83 -12.01 13.50
CA THR A 238 17.36 -12.77 14.69
C THR A 238 17.79 -14.23 14.61
N LEU A 239 17.62 -14.88 13.45
CA LEU A 239 18.04 -16.25 13.22
C LEU A 239 19.57 -16.40 13.28
N SER A 240 20.32 -15.51 12.63
CA SER A 240 21.80 -15.55 12.68
C SER A 240 22.30 -15.46 14.11
N THR A 241 21.77 -14.51 14.89
CA THR A 241 22.12 -14.36 16.31
C THR A 241 21.74 -15.60 17.12
N ALA A 242 20.56 -16.19 16.92
CA ALA A 242 20.16 -17.40 17.63
C ALA A 242 21.12 -18.59 17.37
N ILE A 243 21.61 -18.72 16.13
CA ILE A 243 22.61 -19.73 15.76
C ILE A 243 23.96 -19.44 16.43
N GLU A 244 24.40 -18.17 16.40
CA GLU A 244 25.65 -17.72 17.03
C GLU A 244 25.64 -17.91 18.55
N ASP A 245 24.49 -17.69 19.19
CA ASP A 245 24.26 -17.88 20.63
C ASP A 245 24.14 -19.37 21.03
N GLY A 246 24.18 -20.29 20.05
CA GLY A 246 24.16 -21.73 20.29
C GLY A 246 22.78 -22.28 20.68
N ILE A 247 21.69 -21.59 20.31
CA ILE A 247 20.32 -22.06 20.60
C ILE A 247 20.07 -23.37 19.85
N PRO A 248 19.72 -24.47 20.55
CA PRO A 248 19.41 -25.74 19.90
C PRO A 248 18.25 -25.59 18.91
N ASP A 249 18.40 -26.19 17.72
CA ASP A 249 17.38 -26.14 16.66
C ASP A 249 16.91 -24.72 16.27
N ALA A 250 17.75 -23.69 16.44
CA ALA A 250 17.40 -22.27 16.21
C ALA A 250 16.60 -22.01 14.93
N GLU A 251 17.01 -22.62 13.80
CA GLU A 251 16.30 -22.51 12.52
C GLU A 251 14.87 -23.05 12.61
N LYS A 252 14.68 -24.24 13.18
CA LYS A 252 13.37 -24.86 13.34
C LYS A 252 12.50 -24.07 14.31
N THR A 253 13.08 -23.53 15.38
CA THR A 253 12.36 -22.73 16.39
C THR A 253 11.87 -21.41 15.78
N VAL A 254 12.78 -20.60 15.23
CA VAL A 254 12.44 -19.28 14.68
C VAL A 254 11.56 -19.41 13.44
N GLU A 255 11.94 -20.24 12.46
CA GLU A 255 11.12 -20.39 11.25
C GLU A 255 9.79 -21.08 11.54
N GLY A 256 9.77 -22.07 12.44
CA GLY A 256 8.57 -22.76 12.87
C GLY A 256 7.58 -21.78 13.50
N TRP A 257 8.06 -20.90 14.38
CA TRP A 257 7.25 -19.86 14.99
C TRP A 257 6.68 -18.89 13.93
N VAL A 258 7.53 -18.35 13.04
CA VAL A 258 7.09 -17.41 11.98
C VAL A 258 6.03 -18.05 11.08
N ARG A 259 6.25 -19.30 10.65
CA ARG A 259 5.29 -20.05 9.84
C ARG A 259 3.97 -20.27 10.59
N SER A 260 4.03 -20.64 11.87
CA SER A 260 2.86 -20.82 12.72
C SER A 260 2.06 -19.52 12.87
N TYR A 261 2.74 -18.41 13.17
CA TYR A 261 2.12 -17.10 13.30
C TYR A 261 1.40 -16.69 12.01
N ILE A 262 2.09 -16.75 10.87
CA ILE A 262 1.50 -16.39 9.57
C ILE A 262 0.32 -17.29 9.19
N LYS A 263 0.40 -18.59 9.49
CA LYS A 263 -0.65 -19.56 9.17
C LYS A 263 -1.90 -19.36 10.04
N ASN A 264 -1.70 -19.08 11.32
CA ASN A 264 -2.78 -18.98 12.30
C ASN A 264 -3.44 -17.59 12.33
N ASP A 265 -2.81 -16.60 11.70
CA ASP A 265 -3.37 -15.26 11.52
C ASP A 265 -3.74 -15.00 10.04
N PRO A 266 -5.03 -15.12 9.67
CA PRO A 266 -5.51 -14.81 8.31
C PRO A 266 -5.16 -13.39 7.85
N SER A 267 -5.05 -12.43 8.77
CA SER A 267 -4.68 -11.06 8.45
C SER A 267 -3.22 -10.97 8.00
N SER A 268 -2.33 -11.75 8.63
CA SER A 268 -0.91 -11.86 8.26
C SER A 268 -0.69 -12.45 6.87
N THR A 269 -1.43 -13.50 6.50
CA THR A 269 -1.33 -14.09 5.14
C THR A 269 -1.74 -13.08 4.06
N THR A 270 -2.84 -12.37 4.30
CA THR A 270 -3.39 -11.37 3.39
C THR A 270 -2.47 -10.16 3.26
N HIS A 271 -1.97 -9.67 4.39
CA HIS A 271 -0.99 -8.60 4.47
C HIS A 271 0.29 -8.94 3.68
N ARG A 272 0.84 -10.14 3.88
CA ARG A 272 2.04 -10.60 3.16
C ARG A 272 1.83 -10.59 1.65
N SER A 273 0.66 -11.04 1.21
CA SER A 273 0.28 -11.05 -0.21
C SER A 273 0.22 -9.62 -0.78
N MET A 274 -0.36 -8.68 -0.05
CA MET A 274 -0.38 -7.25 -0.40
C MET A 274 1.01 -6.63 -0.47
N MET A 275 1.86 -6.89 0.54
CA MET A 275 3.23 -6.40 0.58
C MET A 275 4.05 -6.88 -0.62
N LYS A 276 3.80 -8.10 -1.11
CA LYS A 276 4.43 -8.60 -2.33
C LYS A 276 4.03 -7.77 -3.56
N SER A 277 2.79 -7.31 -3.67
CA SER A 277 2.35 -6.44 -4.77
C SER A 277 3.06 -5.09 -4.76
N PHE A 278 3.13 -4.41 -3.61
CA PHE A 278 3.86 -3.14 -3.49
C PHE A 278 5.36 -3.31 -3.75
N LYS A 279 5.99 -4.35 -3.20
CA LYS A 279 7.38 -4.71 -3.52
C LYS A 279 7.57 -5.03 -5.00
N GLY A 280 6.55 -5.56 -5.67
CA GLY A 280 6.53 -5.79 -7.11
C GLY A 280 6.62 -4.49 -7.91
N ILE A 281 5.89 -3.44 -7.50
CA ILE A 281 6.08 -2.09 -8.06
C ILE A 281 7.54 -1.66 -7.89
N VAL A 282 8.08 -1.80 -6.66
CA VAL A 282 9.47 -1.43 -6.37
C VAL A 282 10.49 -2.11 -7.27
N ALA A 283 10.33 -3.41 -7.49
CA ALA A 283 11.22 -4.19 -8.35
C ALA A 283 11.06 -3.82 -9.83
N GLY A 284 9.84 -3.60 -10.31
CA GLY A 284 9.57 -3.17 -11.69
C GLY A 284 10.24 -1.85 -12.03
N ARG A 285 10.25 -0.89 -11.09
CA ARG A 285 10.90 0.42 -11.23
C ARG A 285 12.39 0.30 -11.52
N LYS A 286 13.12 -0.51 -10.74
CA LYS A 286 14.58 -0.71 -10.89
C LYS A 286 14.99 -1.27 -12.27
N LEU A 287 14.04 -1.83 -13.00
CA LEU A 287 14.25 -2.38 -14.34
C LEU A 287 13.85 -1.40 -15.46
N CYS A 288 13.12 -0.33 -15.14
CA CYS A 288 12.47 0.55 -16.11
C CYS A 288 12.91 2.02 -16.05
N ARG A 289 13.54 2.45 -14.95
CA ARG A 289 14.08 3.80 -14.71
C ARG A 289 15.44 3.69 -14.05
#